data_AF-A0A7X8USF6-F1
#
_entry.id   AF-A0A7X8USF6-F1
#
_cell.length_a   1.000
_cell.length_b   1.000
_cell.length_c   1.000
_cell.angle_alpha   90.00
_cell.angle_beta   90.00
_cell.angle_gamma   90.00
#
_symmetry.space_group_name_H-M   'P 1'
#
loop_
_entity.id
_entity.type
_entity.pdbx_description
1 polymer ?
#
loop_
_entity_poly.entity_id
_entity_poly.type
_entity_poly.pdbx_seq_one_letter_code
_entity_poly.pdbx_strand_id
1 'polypeptide(L)' 'IREHVRTNMTTFKPGGGYVFNNVHNIQYGVPPENVVALFEAAYEYGFYD' A
#
# COMPACT_ATOMS: atom_id res chain seq x y z
N ILE A 1 -3.26 8.45 -3.56
CA ILE A 1 -2.39 7.35 -3.06
C ILE A 1 -3.03 6.62 -1.88
N ARG A 2 -3.24 7.27 -0.72
CA ARG A 2 -3.76 6.61 0.49
C ARG A 2 -5.04 5.80 0.29
N GLU A 3 -6.03 6.36 -0.41
CA GLU A 3 -7.28 5.64 -0.73
C GLU A 3 -7.05 4.39 -1.58
N HIS A 4 -6.15 4.44 -2.57
CA HIS A 4 -5.83 3.26 -3.39
C HIS A 4 -5.15 2.17 -2.55
N VAL A 5 -4.27 2.55 -1.63
CA VAL A 5 -3.63 1.60 -0.70
C VAL A 5 -4.69 0.97 0.20
N ARG A 6 -5.61 1.77 0.75
CA ARG A 6 -6.73 1.27 1.56
C ARG A 6 -7.57 0.25 0.77
N THR A 7 -7.96 0.57 -0.45
CA THR A 7 -8.71 -0.36 -1.33
C THR A 7 -7.95 -1.66 -1.53
N ASN A 8 -6.65 -1.60 -1.83
CA ASN A 8 -5.82 -2.80 -2.00
C ASN A 8 -5.73 -3.61 -0.70
N MET A 9 -5.51 -2.96 0.45
CA MET A 9 -5.47 -3.64 1.76
C MET A 9 -6.79 -4.36 2.05
N THR A 10 -7.92 -3.67 1.92
CA THR A 10 -9.25 -4.26 2.18
C THR A 10 -9.59 -5.41 1.22
N THR A 11 -9.04 -5.38 0.01
CA THR A 11 -9.30 -6.39 -1.02
C THR A 11 -8.42 -7.63 -0.85
N PHE A 12 -7.12 -7.45 -0.60
CA PHE A 12 -6.14 -8.54 -0.68
C PHE A 12 -5.73 -9.11 0.68
N LYS A 13 -5.81 -8.34 1.77
CA LYS A 13 -5.42 -8.82 3.11
C LYS A 13 -6.35 -9.88 3.74
N PRO A 14 -7.68 -9.94 3.47
CA PRO A 14 -8.55 -10.88 4.18
C PRO A 14 -8.06 -12.33 4.11
N GLY A 15 -8.05 -13.02 5.25
CA GLY A 15 -7.57 -14.41 5.34
C GLY A 15 -6.07 -14.59 5.57
N GLY A 16 -5.28 -13.51 5.66
CA GLY A 16 -3.85 -13.61 5.91
C GLY A 16 -3.03 -13.89 4.65
N GLY A 17 -1.70 -14.01 4.80
CA GLY A 17 -0.79 -14.42 3.73
C GLY A 17 -0.50 -13.36 2.66
N TYR A 18 -1.10 -12.18 2.74
CA TYR A 18 -0.82 -11.08 1.83
C TYR A 18 0.40 -10.26 2.26
N VAL A 19 1.36 -10.10 1.34
CA VAL A 19 2.54 -9.23 1.51
C VAL A 19 2.37 -8.03 0.58
N PHE A 20 2.27 -6.83 1.17
CA PHE A 20 2.09 -5.60 0.40
C PHE A 20 3.33 -5.23 -0.43
N ASN A 21 3.10 -4.85 -1.69
CA ASN A 21 4.10 -4.27 -2.57
C ASN A 21 3.42 -3.48 -3.72
N ASN A 22 4.17 -2.65 -4.42
CA ASN A 22 3.76 -2.11 -5.72
C ASN A 22 3.80 -3.21 -6.81
N VAL A 23 2.89 -3.11 -7.78
CA VAL A 23 2.77 -4.11 -8.88
C VAL A 23 3.91 -4.05 -9.90
N HIS A 24 4.64 -2.94 -9.94
CA HIS A 24 5.81 -2.71 -10.79
C HIS A 24 6.71 -1.65 -10.15
N ASN A 25 8.00 -1.63 -10.49
CA ASN A 25 9.00 -0.69 -9.96
C ASN A 25 8.54 0.78 -9.96
N ILE A 26 9.01 1.53 -8.95
CA ILE A 26 8.87 2.99 -8.90
C ILE A 26 9.59 3.59 -10.10
N GLN A 27 8.88 4.40 -10.88
CA GLN A 27 9.40 5.03 -12.09
C GLN A 27 9.98 6.42 -11.81
N TYR A 28 10.81 6.89 -12.74
CA TYR A 28 11.31 8.26 -12.73
C TYR A 28 10.14 9.27 -12.71
N GLY A 29 10.28 10.33 -11.92
CA GLY A 29 9.28 11.39 -11.80
C GLY A 29 8.17 11.11 -10.77
N VAL A 30 8.16 9.95 -10.12
CA VAL A 30 7.30 9.74 -8.94
C VAL A 30 7.82 10.61 -7.78
N PRO A 31 7.01 11.55 -7.25
CA PRO A 31 7.41 12.35 -6.10
C PRO A 31 7.71 11.45 -4.88
N PRO A 32 8.82 11.67 -4.15
CA PRO A 32 9.17 10.88 -2.96
C PRO A 32 8.05 10.85 -1.90
N GLU A 33 7.30 11.92 -1.75
CA GLU A 33 6.18 12.05 -0.81
C GLU A 33 5.08 11.03 -1.09
N ASN A 34 4.88 10.67 -2.37
CA ASN A 34 3.93 9.62 -2.73
C ASN A 34 4.40 8.23 -2.29
N VAL A 35 5.71 7.99 -2.25
CA VAL A 35 6.29 6.73 -1.74
C VAL A 35 6.14 6.65 -0.23
N VAL A 36 6.40 7.75 0.47
CA VAL A 36 6.16 7.84 1.93
C VAL A 36 4.68 7.60 2.23
N ALA A 37 3.78 8.30 1.55
CA ALA A 37 2.33 8.15 1.74
C ALA A 37 1.82 6.74 1.37
N LEU A 38 2.48 6.03 0.44
CA LEU A 38 2.19 4.64 0.09
C LEU A 38 2.44 3.71 1.28
N PHE A 39 3.63 3.80 1.88
CA PHE A 39 4.02 2.94 3.00
C PHE A 39 3.32 3.32 4.31
N GLU A 40 3.10 4.60 4.59
CA GLU A 40 2.31 5.04 5.75
C GLU A 40 0.89 4.48 5.70
N ALA A 41 0.22 4.56 4.55
CA ALA A 41 -1.13 4.01 4.41
C ALA A 41 -1.14 2.48 4.49
N ALA A 42 -0.12 1.81 3.97
CA ALA A 42 -0.01 0.36 4.07
C ALA A 42 0.21 -0.09 5.51
N TYR A 43 0.99 0.67 6.28
CA TYR A 43 1.17 0.42 7.71
C TYR A 43 -0.14 0.66 8.48
N GLU A 44 -0.83 1.77 8.23
CA GLU A 44 -2.09 2.10 8.91
C GLU A 44 -3.20 1.08 8.65
N TYR A 45 -3.36 0.61 7.41
CA TYR A 45 -4.47 -0.28 7.02
C TYR A 45 -4.08 -1.77 6.91
N GLY A 46 -2.81 -2.10 7.08
CA GLY A 46 -2.26 -3.44 6.85
C GLY A 46 -2.38 -4.40 8.03
N PHE A 47 -2.59 -3.88 9.25
CA PHE A 47 -2.77 -4.71 10.44
C PHE A 47 -4.14 -5.39 10.45
N TYR A 48 -4.21 -6.54 11.11
CA TYR A 48 -5.45 -7.24 11.41
C TYR A 48 -5.94 -6.81 12.79
N ASP A 49 -7.26 -6.81 12.98
CA ASP A 49 -7.87 -6.67 14.29
C ASP A 49 -7.66 -7.95 15.12
#